data_AF-A0A9D8ZWF9-F1
#
_entry.id   AF-A0A9D8ZWF9-F1
#
_cell.length_a   1.000
_cell.length_b   1.000
_cell.length_c   1.000
_cell.angle_alpha   90.00
_cell.angle_beta   90.00
_cell.angle_gamma   90.00
#
_symmetry.space_group_name_H-M   'P 1'
#
loop_
_entity.id
_entity.type
_entity.pdbx_description
1 polymer ?
#
loop_
_entity_poly.entity_id
_entity_poly.type
_entity_poly.pdbx_seq_one_letter_code
_entity_poly.pdbx_strand_id
1 'polypeptide(L)'
;MDFNFQEFIKEYKQRLADLFSTEEEKHEDSLVRGIKPATFNQIMELAPLGAFIPSKYDGFGGHTSEALSMLEASSYESLPLSLMMGINGALFLQPIANYGSEEAKTGIYDRVMHDRRMGGLMITEPDYGSDALKMQTSFTKVDGKYQIEGLKHWAGLTGMADYWLMTARGKDQNGNLTRDISFFIHDTRNGGIEVQEYYNNLGLYMLPYGKNKINIQVDESHKLEPSSTGITMMLDLLHRSRLQFPGMGMGFLRRMLDEAVDHCKERFVGGQSLFNYDQVKSRLSELQAYFTVCSAMCNFTGSTVPLERNTSKMDLEANSIKSVVTDFMQRASQSLLQLTGAKGYRLDHIAGRSVVDSRPFQIFEGSNDILYQQISESVMKMMRRVKSSNLYDFLSEFDLTVKSSDYFKDALNFEIDTKMPQRKLVDLGKALGRIISMEFTINLGEQGFNKELVDNAVKTLQDEVNSIMCLFKHGGEASVVEDYQIESSWFNLQTVHAE
;
A
#
# COMPACT_ATOMS: atom_id res chain seq x y z
N MET A 1 -4.38 21.51 -23.38
CA MET A 1 -5.61 21.87 -22.62
C MET A 1 -5.15 22.52 -21.33
N ASP A 2 -5.73 23.64 -20.91
CA ASP A 2 -5.44 24.21 -19.58
C ASP A 2 -6.18 23.34 -18.56
N PHE A 3 -5.52 22.28 -18.10
CA PHE A 3 -6.11 21.25 -17.27
C PHE A 3 -6.22 21.75 -15.82
N ASN A 4 -7.42 22.20 -15.43
CA ASN A 4 -7.71 22.56 -14.05
C ASN A 4 -7.97 21.30 -13.22
N PHE A 5 -7.02 20.91 -12.36
CA PHE A 5 -7.16 19.72 -11.51
C PHE A 5 -8.40 19.76 -10.61
N GLN A 6 -8.82 20.95 -10.13
CA GLN A 6 -9.99 21.09 -9.26
C GLN A 6 -11.30 20.80 -9.99
N GLU A 7 -11.40 21.18 -11.27
CA GLU A 7 -12.55 20.84 -12.10
C GLU A 7 -12.54 19.35 -12.45
N PHE A 8 -11.38 18.82 -12.85
CA PHE A 8 -11.19 17.40 -13.11
C PHE A 8 -11.61 16.54 -11.92
N ILE A 9 -11.08 16.81 -10.71
CA ILE A 9 -11.34 15.93 -9.57
C ILE A 9 -12.81 15.95 -9.15
N LYS A 10 -13.50 17.08 -9.35
CA LYS A 10 -14.95 17.19 -9.11
C LYS A 10 -15.74 16.33 -10.10
N GLU A 11 -15.43 16.44 -11.40
CA GLU A 11 -16.06 15.62 -12.43
C GLU A 11 -15.76 14.13 -12.23
N TYR A 12 -14.50 13.80 -11.90
CA TYR A 12 -14.06 12.44 -11.65
C TYR A 12 -14.81 11.80 -10.47
N LYS A 13 -14.92 12.51 -9.34
CA LYS A 13 -15.71 12.04 -8.19
C LYS A 13 -17.18 11.80 -8.56
N GLN A 14 -17.81 12.74 -9.27
CA GLN A 14 -19.20 12.58 -9.69
C GLN A 14 -19.37 11.37 -10.63
N ARG A 15 -18.50 11.24 -11.63
CA ARG A 15 -18.58 10.12 -12.59
C ARG A 15 -18.40 8.78 -11.90
N LEU A 16 -17.46 8.65 -10.97
CA LEU A 16 -17.28 7.41 -10.23
C LEU A 16 -18.50 7.11 -9.35
N ALA A 17 -19.04 8.09 -8.63
CA ALA A 17 -20.25 7.91 -7.83
C ALA A 17 -21.45 7.45 -8.67
N ASP A 18 -21.59 7.96 -9.90
CA ASP A 18 -22.65 7.54 -10.83
C ASP A 18 -22.44 6.08 -11.29
N LEU A 19 -21.21 5.70 -11.62
CA LEU A 19 -20.82 4.36 -12.12
C LEU A 19 -20.72 3.26 -11.05
N PHE A 20 -20.63 3.65 -9.77
CA PHE A 20 -20.52 2.73 -8.64
C PHE A 20 -21.67 2.92 -7.64
N SER A 21 -22.75 3.59 -8.04
CA SER A 21 -23.90 3.86 -7.17
C SER A 21 -24.52 2.59 -6.59
N THR A 22 -25.21 2.74 -5.46
CA THR A 22 -25.75 1.63 -4.64
C THR A 22 -26.82 0.76 -5.34
N GLU A 23 -27.36 1.17 -6.49
CA GLU A 23 -28.21 0.31 -7.32
C GLU A 23 -27.37 -0.60 -8.24
N GLU A 24 -26.19 -0.16 -8.69
CA GLU A 24 -25.25 -0.99 -9.47
C GLU A 24 -24.35 -1.87 -8.58
N GLU A 25 -23.96 -1.44 -7.38
CA GLU A 25 -23.25 -2.29 -6.39
C GLU A 25 -24.07 -3.52 -5.96
N LYS A 26 -25.41 -3.42 -6.01
CA LYS A 26 -26.34 -4.52 -5.70
C LYS A 26 -26.43 -5.57 -6.83
N HIS A 27 -25.79 -5.35 -7.97
CA HIS A 27 -25.77 -6.26 -9.11
C HIS A 27 -24.46 -7.09 -9.20
N GLU A 28 -24.53 -8.14 -10.03
CA GLU A 28 -23.53 -9.22 -10.22
C GLU A 28 -22.08 -8.76 -10.42
N ASP A 29 -21.82 -7.49 -10.72
CA ASP A 29 -20.51 -6.96 -11.10
C ASP A 29 -19.44 -7.09 -10.00
N SER A 30 -19.81 -6.96 -8.71
CA SER A 30 -18.87 -7.17 -7.59
C SER A 30 -18.46 -8.64 -7.41
N LEU A 31 -19.21 -9.56 -8.02
CA LEU A 31 -18.99 -11.01 -7.98
C LEU A 31 -18.27 -11.51 -9.24
N VAL A 32 -18.22 -10.72 -10.31
CA VAL A 32 -17.57 -11.08 -11.57
C VAL A 32 -16.13 -10.55 -11.60
N ARG A 33 -15.22 -11.30 -12.21
CA ARG A 33 -13.83 -10.87 -12.42
C ARG A 33 -13.74 -9.84 -13.55
N GLY A 34 -12.87 -8.86 -13.35
CA GLY A 34 -12.62 -7.76 -14.28
C GLY A 34 -13.50 -6.53 -14.00
N ILE A 35 -13.47 -5.60 -14.94
CA ILE A 35 -14.32 -4.42 -14.99
C ILE A 35 -15.00 -4.41 -16.36
N LYS A 36 -16.28 -4.04 -16.42
CA LYS A 36 -17.00 -3.93 -17.69
C LYS A 36 -16.28 -2.93 -18.61
N PRO A 37 -16.02 -3.27 -19.89
CA PRO A 37 -15.31 -2.36 -20.81
C PRO A 37 -15.96 -0.99 -20.94
N ALA A 38 -17.30 -0.91 -20.91
CA ALA A 38 -18.02 0.37 -20.99
C ALA A 38 -17.75 1.26 -19.76
N THR A 39 -17.81 0.69 -18.55
CA THR A 39 -17.49 1.38 -17.29
C THR A 39 -16.03 1.83 -17.29
N PHE A 40 -15.11 0.93 -17.67
CA PHE A 40 -13.68 1.24 -17.73
C PHE A 40 -13.38 2.37 -18.73
N ASN A 41 -13.99 2.34 -19.92
CA ASN A 41 -13.81 3.38 -20.93
C ASN A 41 -14.29 4.75 -20.44
N GLN A 42 -15.44 4.82 -19.76
CA GLN A 42 -15.95 6.08 -19.20
C GLN A 42 -15.03 6.66 -18.12
N ILE A 43 -14.39 5.81 -17.32
CA ILE A 43 -13.41 6.24 -16.32
C ILE A 43 -12.15 6.77 -17.01
N MET A 44 -11.61 6.01 -17.96
CA MET A 44 -10.37 6.37 -18.65
C MET A 44 -10.52 7.57 -19.59
N GLU A 45 -11.72 7.90 -20.04
CA GLU A 45 -12.04 9.11 -20.80
C GLU A 45 -11.73 10.41 -20.05
N LEU A 46 -11.79 10.37 -18.72
CA LEU A 46 -11.45 11.51 -17.88
C LEU A 46 -9.92 11.69 -17.71
N ALA A 47 -9.12 10.80 -18.28
CA ALA A 47 -7.65 10.79 -18.20
C ALA A 47 -7.11 10.87 -16.74
N PRO A 48 -7.57 10.03 -15.80
CA PRO A 48 -7.18 10.13 -14.39
C PRO A 48 -5.68 9.96 -14.14
N LEU A 49 -4.99 9.20 -15.01
CA LEU A 49 -3.54 9.01 -14.94
C LEU A 49 -2.74 10.30 -15.20
N GLY A 50 -3.37 11.32 -15.79
CA GLY A 50 -2.77 12.65 -15.93
C GLY A 50 -2.32 13.26 -14.61
N ALA A 51 -2.90 12.83 -13.47
CA ALA A 51 -2.51 13.33 -12.13
C ALA A 51 -1.06 12.95 -11.74
N PHE A 52 -0.49 11.93 -12.41
CA PHE A 52 0.88 11.48 -12.20
C PHE A 52 1.85 11.99 -13.27
N ILE A 53 1.35 12.70 -14.29
CA ILE A 53 2.12 13.06 -15.48
C ILE A 53 2.49 14.56 -15.41
N PRO A 54 3.77 14.92 -15.68
CA PRO A 54 4.19 16.32 -15.76
C PRO A 54 3.42 17.10 -16.84
N SER A 55 3.18 18.40 -16.61
CA SER A 55 2.43 19.25 -17.55
C SER A 55 3.04 19.36 -18.94
N LYS A 56 4.37 19.15 -19.08
CA LYS A 56 5.03 19.11 -20.40
C LYS A 56 4.58 17.95 -21.30
N TYR A 57 3.86 16.97 -20.76
CA TYR A 57 3.28 15.84 -21.47
C TYR A 57 1.76 15.78 -21.29
N ASP A 58 1.12 16.95 -21.27
CA ASP A 58 -0.34 17.11 -21.16
C ASP A 58 -0.98 16.60 -19.85
N GLY A 59 -0.19 16.29 -18.82
CA GLY A 59 -0.68 15.96 -17.48
C GLY A 59 -0.99 17.18 -16.59
N PHE A 60 -1.46 16.93 -15.36
CA PHE A 60 -1.79 17.99 -14.40
C PHE A 60 -0.55 18.60 -13.70
N GLY A 61 0.63 18.00 -13.87
CA GLY A 61 1.88 18.49 -13.25
C GLY A 61 2.62 17.43 -12.44
N GLY A 62 2.00 16.26 -12.22
CA GLY A 62 2.61 15.20 -11.40
C GLY A 62 2.73 15.60 -9.93
N HIS A 63 1.88 16.52 -9.46
CA HIS A 63 1.87 16.95 -8.07
C HIS A 63 1.36 15.82 -7.17
N THR A 64 2.14 15.47 -6.15
CA THR A 64 1.83 14.33 -5.29
C THR A 64 0.49 14.50 -4.54
N SER A 65 0.12 15.72 -4.14
CA SER A 65 -1.19 15.99 -3.53
C SER A 65 -2.37 15.71 -4.47
N GLU A 66 -2.20 15.98 -5.77
CA GLU A 66 -3.21 15.73 -6.80
C GLU A 66 -3.35 14.24 -7.08
N ALA A 67 -2.22 13.53 -7.20
CA ALA A 67 -2.19 12.08 -7.27
C ALA A 67 -2.89 11.41 -6.07
N LEU A 68 -2.60 11.86 -4.85
CA LEU A 68 -3.25 11.36 -3.62
C LEU A 68 -4.77 11.59 -3.66
N SER A 69 -5.21 12.79 -4.08
CA SER A 69 -6.63 13.14 -4.17
C SER A 69 -7.38 12.30 -5.22
N MET A 70 -6.74 11.99 -6.34
CA MET A 70 -7.30 11.11 -7.37
C MET A 70 -7.40 9.65 -6.90
N LEU A 71 -6.38 9.15 -6.20
CA LEU A 71 -6.41 7.82 -5.56
C LEU A 71 -7.51 7.74 -4.49
N GLU A 72 -7.67 8.79 -3.69
CA GLU A 72 -8.74 8.91 -2.69
C GLU A 72 -10.13 8.83 -3.34
N ALA A 73 -10.36 9.62 -4.39
CA ALA A 73 -11.63 9.59 -5.13
C ALA A 73 -11.92 8.17 -5.67
N SER A 74 -10.92 7.53 -6.27
CA SER A 74 -11.04 6.17 -6.79
C SER A 74 -11.35 5.16 -5.69
N SER A 75 -10.69 5.26 -4.54
CA SER A 75 -10.75 4.25 -3.46
C SER A 75 -12.02 4.35 -2.63
N TYR A 76 -12.65 5.53 -2.59
CA TYR A 76 -13.95 5.69 -1.96
C TYR A 76 -15.01 4.81 -2.63
N GLU A 77 -14.99 4.75 -3.96
CA GLU A 77 -15.95 3.96 -4.75
C GLU A 77 -15.46 2.53 -5.00
N SER A 78 -14.15 2.34 -5.26
CA SER A 78 -13.58 1.04 -5.59
C SER A 78 -12.10 0.95 -5.25
N LEU A 79 -11.77 0.23 -4.18
CA LEU A 79 -10.39 -0.09 -3.82
C LEU A 79 -9.59 -0.75 -4.97
N PRO A 80 -10.11 -1.75 -5.73
CA PRO A 80 -9.37 -2.30 -6.85
C PRO A 80 -9.15 -1.30 -8.00
N LEU A 81 -10.10 -0.40 -8.28
CA LEU A 81 -9.87 0.67 -9.24
C LEU A 81 -8.73 1.59 -8.78
N SER A 82 -8.74 1.98 -7.51
CA SER A 82 -7.68 2.82 -6.94
C SER A 82 -6.30 2.14 -7.00
N LEU A 83 -6.24 0.82 -6.74
CA LEU A 83 -4.99 0.05 -6.90
C LEU A 83 -4.52 0.02 -8.35
N MET A 84 -5.42 -0.14 -9.32
CA MET A 84 -5.08 -0.07 -10.75
C MET A 84 -4.49 1.31 -11.11
N MET A 85 -5.08 2.39 -10.60
CA MET A 85 -4.55 3.75 -10.80
C MET A 85 -3.19 3.94 -10.11
N GLY A 86 -3.01 3.40 -8.91
CA GLY A 86 -1.74 3.45 -8.17
C GLY A 86 -0.61 2.70 -8.86
N ILE A 87 -0.89 1.51 -9.40
CA ILE A 87 0.08 0.73 -10.20
C ILE A 87 0.54 1.53 -11.43
N ASN A 88 -0.42 2.10 -12.17
CA ASN A 88 -0.09 2.91 -13.33
C ASN A 88 0.68 4.18 -12.94
N GLY A 89 0.20 4.92 -11.96
CA GLY A 89 0.77 6.19 -11.54
C GLY A 89 2.12 6.05 -10.87
N ALA A 90 2.12 5.51 -9.65
CA ALA A 90 3.27 5.52 -8.77
C ALA A 90 4.32 4.46 -9.13
N LEU A 91 3.91 3.30 -9.65
CA LEU A 91 4.81 2.18 -9.97
C LEU A 91 5.29 2.13 -11.43
N PHE A 92 4.63 2.86 -12.33
CA PHE A 92 4.97 2.87 -13.75
C PHE A 92 5.31 4.27 -14.27
N LEU A 93 4.38 5.23 -14.21
CA LEU A 93 4.56 6.57 -14.79
C LEU A 93 5.63 7.40 -14.05
N GLN A 94 5.57 7.49 -12.72
CA GLN A 94 6.55 8.29 -11.95
C GLN A 94 8.01 7.79 -12.10
N PRO A 95 8.29 6.47 -12.07
CA PRO A 95 9.63 5.96 -12.39
C PRO A 95 10.11 6.36 -13.78
N ILE A 96 9.22 6.36 -14.79
CA ILE A 96 9.54 6.82 -16.14
C ILE A 96 9.85 8.32 -16.14
N ALA A 97 9.11 9.13 -15.37
CA ALA A 97 9.38 10.57 -15.24
C ALA A 97 10.80 10.83 -14.70
N ASN A 98 11.19 10.07 -13.68
CA ASN A 98 12.44 10.29 -12.95
C ASN A 98 13.67 9.67 -13.63
N TYR A 99 13.50 8.55 -14.33
CA TYR A 99 14.63 7.73 -14.80
C TYR A 99 14.55 7.33 -16.29
N GLY A 100 13.45 7.64 -16.97
CA GLY A 100 13.29 7.35 -18.40
C GLY A 100 14.08 8.31 -19.29
N SER A 101 14.47 7.84 -20.47
CA SER A 101 14.94 8.72 -21.53
C SER A 101 13.81 9.63 -22.03
N GLU A 102 14.13 10.78 -22.62
CA GLU A 102 13.10 11.66 -23.19
C GLU A 102 12.35 11.03 -24.38
N GLU A 103 13.00 10.10 -25.08
CA GLU A 103 12.38 9.28 -26.14
C GLU A 103 11.29 8.38 -25.56
N ALA A 104 11.60 7.62 -24.50
CA ALA A 104 10.63 6.75 -23.84
C ALA A 104 9.48 7.56 -23.20
N LYS A 105 9.80 8.67 -22.52
CA LYS A 105 8.79 9.53 -21.86
C LYS A 105 7.75 10.04 -22.85
N THR A 106 8.20 10.67 -23.95
CA THR A 106 7.31 11.32 -24.92
C THR A 106 6.32 10.32 -25.51
N GLY A 107 6.80 9.17 -25.99
CA GLY A 107 5.94 8.16 -26.62
C GLY A 107 4.98 7.48 -25.64
N ILE A 108 5.41 7.22 -24.41
CA ILE A 108 4.57 6.54 -23.41
C ILE A 108 3.49 7.49 -22.88
N TYR A 109 3.84 8.71 -22.51
CA TYR A 109 2.86 9.65 -21.97
C TYR A 109 1.82 10.07 -22.99
N ASP A 110 2.21 10.28 -24.25
CA ASP A 110 1.27 10.55 -25.33
C ASP A 110 0.22 9.44 -25.44
N ARG A 111 0.64 8.18 -25.42
CA ARG A 111 -0.28 7.03 -25.48
C ARG A 111 -1.10 6.84 -24.20
N VAL A 112 -0.57 7.17 -23.04
CA VAL A 112 -1.35 7.11 -21.79
C VAL A 112 -2.45 8.18 -21.79
N MET A 113 -2.11 9.42 -22.21
CA MET A 113 -3.04 10.54 -22.23
C MET A 113 -4.07 10.46 -23.35
N HIS A 114 -3.67 10.02 -24.54
CA HIS A 114 -4.51 10.09 -25.74
C HIS A 114 -5.08 8.73 -26.17
N ASP A 115 -4.34 7.63 -25.95
CA ASP A 115 -4.77 6.28 -26.32
C ASP A 115 -5.30 5.45 -25.13
N ARG A 116 -5.37 6.06 -23.93
CA ARG A 116 -5.85 5.42 -22.68
C ARG A 116 -5.06 4.15 -22.32
N ARG A 117 -3.78 4.12 -22.67
CA ARG A 117 -2.89 2.97 -22.43
C ARG A 117 -2.46 2.90 -20.98
N MET A 118 -2.27 1.68 -20.50
CA MET A 118 -1.82 1.42 -19.14
C MET A 118 -0.47 0.74 -19.12
N GLY A 119 0.24 0.89 -18.01
CA GLY A 119 1.41 0.11 -17.68
C GLY A 119 1.27 -0.66 -16.37
N GLY A 120 2.31 -1.42 -16.07
CA GLY A 120 2.46 -2.10 -14.80
C GLY A 120 3.92 -2.33 -14.45
N LEU A 121 4.14 -2.94 -13.28
CA LEU A 121 5.46 -3.23 -12.75
C LEU A 121 5.62 -4.75 -12.53
N MET A 122 6.71 -5.33 -13.02
CA MET A 122 7.09 -6.72 -12.74
C MET A 122 8.42 -6.80 -11.98
N ILE A 123 8.34 -7.12 -10.69
CA ILE A 123 9.51 -7.40 -9.85
C ILE A 123 9.52 -8.86 -9.40
N THR A 124 8.42 -9.29 -8.78
CA THR A 124 8.28 -10.56 -8.06
C THR A 124 8.40 -11.78 -8.98
N GLU A 125 9.07 -12.81 -8.46
CA GLU A 125 9.25 -14.12 -9.09
C GLU A 125 8.77 -15.22 -8.14
N PRO A 126 8.43 -16.43 -8.64
CA PRO A 126 7.86 -17.52 -7.83
C PRO A 126 8.55 -17.79 -6.49
N ASP A 127 9.88 -17.75 -6.47
CA ASP A 127 10.69 -18.03 -5.28
C ASP A 127 11.29 -16.76 -4.65
N TYR A 128 11.03 -15.57 -5.23
CA TYR A 128 11.64 -14.30 -4.85
C TYR A 128 10.61 -13.17 -4.74
N GLY A 129 9.96 -13.12 -3.58
CA GLY A 129 9.10 -12.00 -3.14
C GLY A 129 9.86 -11.01 -2.26
N SER A 130 9.88 -11.25 -0.95
CA SER A 130 10.58 -10.38 0.01
C SER A 130 12.09 -10.31 -0.24
N ASP A 131 12.69 -11.34 -0.85
CA ASP A 131 14.11 -11.38 -1.26
C ASP A 131 14.29 -11.04 -2.74
N ALA A 132 13.65 -9.96 -3.19
CA ALA A 132 13.63 -9.54 -4.59
C ALA A 132 15.04 -9.31 -5.18
N LEU A 133 16.05 -8.98 -4.36
CA LEU A 133 17.43 -8.80 -4.82
C LEU A 133 18.07 -10.09 -5.36
N LYS A 134 17.52 -11.26 -5.01
CA LYS A 134 17.96 -12.57 -5.51
C LYS A 134 17.16 -13.08 -6.71
N MET A 135 16.37 -12.23 -7.35
CA MET A 135 15.66 -12.54 -8.59
C MET A 135 16.58 -13.18 -9.65
N GLN A 136 15.98 -13.98 -10.53
CA GLN A 136 16.64 -14.79 -11.56
C GLN A 136 16.37 -14.27 -12.97
N THR A 137 15.35 -13.44 -13.20
CA THR A 137 15.18 -12.75 -14.49
C THR A 137 16.46 -12.01 -14.84
N SER A 138 16.93 -12.25 -16.05
CA SER A 138 18.28 -11.91 -16.48
C SER A 138 18.29 -11.17 -17.80
N PHE A 139 19.37 -10.44 -18.06
CA PHE A 139 19.58 -9.80 -19.35
C PHE A 139 21.02 -9.92 -19.86
N THR A 140 21.15 -9.88 -21.19
CA THR A 140 22.42 -9.74 -21.92
C THR A 140 22.29 -8.66 -22.99
N LYS A 141 23.33 -7.85 -23.20
CA LYS A 141 23.35 -6.87 -24.29
C LYS A 141 23.79 -7.57 -25.59
N VAL A 142 22.96 -7.52 -26.62
CA VAL A 142 23.17 -8.15 -27.94
C VAL A 142 22.80 -7.13 -29.02
N ASP A 143 23.73 -6.83 -29.93
CA ASP A 143 23.50 -5.92 -31.07
C ASP A 143 22.88 -4.56 -30.71
N GLY A 144 23.29 -3.98 -29.59
CA GLY A 144 22.78 -2.69 -29.10
C GLY A 144 21.44 -2.76 -28.37
N LYS A 145 20.82 -3.94 -28.27
CA LYS A 145 19.58 -4.20 -27.53
C LYS A 145 19.83 -5.06 -26.30
N TYR A 146 18.85 -5.12 -25.41
CA TYR A 146 18.86 -5.98 -24.23
C TYR A 146 17.92 -7.16 -24.45
N GLN A 147 18.48 -8.37 -24.50
CA GLN A 147 17.72 -9.62 -24.48
C GLN A 147 17.41 -9.96 -23.02
N ILE A 148 16.13 -10.09 -22.66
CA ILE A 148 15.67 -10.29 -21.28
C ILE A 148 14.85 -11.58 -21.20
N GLU A 149 15.18 -12.44 -20.25
CA GLU A 149 14.54 -13.74 -20.06
C GLU A 149 14.28 -14.02 -18.57
N GLY A 150 13.11 -14.58 -18.26
CA GLY A 150 12.80 -15.04 -16.91
C GLY A 150 11.32 -15.33 -16.69
N LEU A 151 10.93 -15.37 -15.41
CA LEU A 151 9.58 -15.72 -15.00
C LEU A 151 9.12 -14.76 -13.90
N LYS A 152 8.11 -13.94 -14.20
CA LYS A 152 7.53 -12.97 -13.26
C LYS A 152 6.14 -13.43 -12.84
N HIS A 153 5.70 -13.09 -11.63
CA HIS A 153 4.33 -13.35 -11.22
C HIS A 153 3.79 -12.29 -10.26
N TRP A 154 2.48 -12.35 -9.99
CA TRP A 154 1.78 -11.37 -9.13
C TRP A 154 1.88 -9.91 -9.58
N ALA A 155 2.27 -9.69 -10.83
CA ALA A 155 2.19 -8.38 -11.47
C ALA A 155 0.71 -8.05 -11.72
N GLY A 156 0.17 -7.09 -10.97
CA GLY A 156 -1.20 -6.63 -11.19
C GLY A 156 -1.35 -6.09 -12.60
N LEU A 157 -2.47 -6.38 -13.26
CA LEU A 157 -2.73 -6.12 -14.69
C LEU A 157 -2.06 -7.12 -15.64
N THR A 158 -1.73 -8.33 -15.15
CA THR A 158 -1.27 -9.45 -16.00
C THR A 158 -2.25 -9.68 -17.16
N GLY A 159 -1.74 -9.69 -18.40
CA GLY A 159 -2.57 -9.84 -19.61
C GLY A 159 -3.41 -8.62 -19.99
N MET A 160 -3.38 -7.54 -19.20
CA MET A 160 -4.18 -6.32 -19.40
C MET A 160 -3.34 -5.08 -19.66
N ALA A 161 -2.14 -4.96 -19.06
CA ALA A 161 -1.27 -3.78 -19.26
C ALA A 161 -0.71 -3.73 -20.68
N ASP A 162 -0.67 -2.54 -21.29
CA ASP A 162 -0.05 -2.30 -22.60
C ASP A 162 1.48 -2.22 -22.48
N TYR A 163 1.98 -1.74 -21.34
CA TYR A 163 3.40 -1.59 -21.03
C TYR A 163 3.80 -2.31 -19.75
N TRP A 164 5.04 -2.80 -19.71
CA TRP A 164 5.64 -3.31 -18.48
C TRP A 164 6.96 -2.63 -18.18
N LEU A 165 7.08 -2.11 -16.97
CA LEU A 165 8.36 -1.81 -16.36
C LEU A 165 8.83 -3.07 -15.62
N MET A 166 9.97 -3.64 -16.00
CA MET A 166 10.42 -4.94 -15.50
C MET A 166 11.84 -4.91 -14.97
N THR A 167 12.08 -5.65 -13.89
CA THR A 167 13.42 -5.81 -13.32
C THR A 167 14.13 -7.04 -13.84
N ALA A 168 15.43 -6.89 -14.10
CA ALA A 168 16.32 -7.98 -14.48
C ALA A 168 17.75 -7.72 -13.99
N ARG A 169 18.55 -8.79 -13.84
CA ARG A 169 19.98 -8.72 -13.47
C ARG A 169 20.86 -9.04 -14.67
N GLY A 170 21.98 -8.33 -14.81
CA GLY A 170 22.91 -8.59 -15.91
C GLY A 170 23.59 -9.94 -15.75
N LYS A 171 23.91 -10.61 -16.86
CA LYS A 171 24.86 -11.73 -16.86
C LYS A 171 26.28 -11.22 -17.06
N ASP A 172 27.20 -11.69 -16.23
CA ASP A 172 28.64 -11.46 -16.43
C ASP A 172 29.20 -12.36 -17.56
N GLN A 173 30.50 -12.23 -17.82
CA GLN A 173 31.20 -12.99 -18.88
C GLN A 173 31.16 -14.51 -18.65
N ASN A 174 30.95 -14.96 -17.40
CA ASN A 174 30.84 -16.36 -17.02
C ASN A 174 29.37 -16.83 -16.97
N GLY A 175 28.41 -15.97 -17.31
CA GLY A 175 26.98 -16.25 -17.26
C GLY A 175 26.34 -16.11 -15.89
N ASN A 176 27.06 -15.64 -14.87
CA ASN A 176 26.51 -15.45 -13.52
C ASN A 176 25.74 -14.13 -13.41
N LEU A 177 24.71 -14.10 -12.56
CA LEU A 177 23.93 -12.90 -12.34
C LEU A 177 24.68 -11.88 -11.47
N THR A 178 24.79 -10.65 -11.96
CA THR A 178 25.39 -9.52 -11.24
C THR A 178 24.57 -9.13 -10.03
N ARG A 179 25.16 -8.47 -9.02
CA ARG A 179 24.41 -8.06 -7.81
C ARG A 179 23.39 -6.94 -8.06
N ASP A 180 23.66 -6.03 -8.99
CA ASP A 180 22.76 -4.91 -9.26
C ASP A 180 21.60 -5.33 -10.17
N ILE A 181 20.54 -4.52 -10.14
CA ILE A 181 19.30 -4.71 -10.90
C ILE A 181 19.20 -3.61 -11.96
N SER A 182 18.55 -3.88 -13.08
CA SER A 182 18.17 -2.87 -14.07
C SER A 182 16.68 -2.94 -14.35
N PHE A 183 16.13 -1.82 -14.81
CA PHE A 183 14.72 -1.68 -15.14
C PHE A 183 14.56 -1.41 -16.63
N PHE A 184 13.62 -2.10 -17.24
CA PHE A 184 13.37 -2.07 -18.68
C PHE A 184 11.89 -1.85 -18.96
N ILE A 185 11.58 -0.97 -19.90
CA ILE A 185 10.23 -0.72 -20.37
C ILE A 185 9.99 -1.57 -21.61
N HIS A 186 8.88 -2.30 -21.65
CA HIS A 186 8.48 -3.10 -22.80
C HIS A 186 7.04 -2.81 -23.22
N ASP A 187 6.82 -2.58 -24.52
CA ASP A 187 5.48 -2.51 -25.12
C ASP A 187 5.02 -3.94 -25.46
N THR A 188 3.92 -4.39 -24.86
CA THR A 188 3.39 -5.75 -25.02
C THR A 188 3.00 -6.09 -26.47
N ARG A 189 2.74 -5.09 -27.32
CA ARG A 189 2.46 -5.31 -28.75
C ARG A 189 3.65 -5.92 -29.50
N ASN A 190 4.86 -5.79 -28.96
CA ASN A 190 6.08 -6.40 -29.50
C ASN A 190 6.21 -7.89 -29.15
N GLY A 191 5.24 -8.48 -28.43
CA GLY A 191 5.22 -9.89 -28.04
C GLY A 191 6.23 -10.22 -26.94
N GLY A 192 6.53 -11.51 -26.78
CA GLY A 192 7.56 -12.01 -25.86
C GLY A 192 7.18 -12.05 -24.37
N ILE A 193 5.95 -11.66 -24.01
CA ILE A 193 5.36 -11.90 -22.70
C ILE A 193 4.21 -12.88 -22.85
N GLU A 194 4.38 -14.08 -22.30
CA GLU A 194 3.40 -15.17 -22.34
C GLU A 194 2.79 -15.35 -20.95
N VAL A 195 1.47 -15.15 -20.82
CA VAL A 195 0.76 -15.48 -19.57
C VAL A 195 0.57 -17.00 -19.51
N GLN A 196 1.35 -17.66 -18.65
CA GLN A 196 1.30 -19.12 -18.47
C GLN A 196 0.12 -19.56 -17.61
N GLU A 197 -0.30 -18.71 -16.67
CA GLU A 197 -1.35 -19.01 -15.71
C GLU A 197 -1.99 -17.71 -15.23
N TYR A 198 -3.32 -17.64 -15.22
CA TYR A 198 -4.06 -16.61 -14.50
C TYR A 198 -4.45 -17.12 -13.11
N TYR A 199 -4.19 -16.31 -12.09
CA TYR A 199 -4.52 -16.64 -10.71
C TYR A 199 -5.96 -16.29 -10.38
N ASN A 200 -6.62 -17.18 -9.63
CA ASN A 200 -7.96 -16.99 -9.10
C ASN A 200 -7.89 -16.27 -7.74
N ASN A 201 -7.51 -15.00 -7.74
CA ASN A 201 -7.29 -14.18 -6.53
C ASN A 201 -8.55 -14.02 -5.66
N LEU A 202 -8.39 -13.96 -4.33
CA LEU A 202 -9.49 -13.94 -3.35
C LEU A 202 -10.36 -12.67 -3.42
N GLY A 203 -9.73 -11.51 -3.59
CA GLY A 203 -10.36 -10.19 -3.74
C GLY A 203 -9.62 -9.38 -4.79
N LEU A 204 -9.97 -8.10 -4.98
CA LEU A 204 -9.45 -7.19 -6.00
C LEU A 204 -9.74 -7.65 -7.43
N TYR A 205 -11.00 -7.96 -7.69
CA TYR A 205 -11.42 -8.66 -8.91
C TYR A 205 -11.19 -7.90 -10.21
N MET A 206 -11.07 -6.57 -10.17
CA MET A 206 -10.76 -5.79 -11.37
C MET A 206 -9.32 -5.97 -11.87
N LEU A 207 -8.41 -6.49 -11.02
CA LEU A 207 -7.02 -6.72 -11.40
C LEU A 207 -6.77 -8.20 -11.69
N PRO A 208 -6.39 -8.56 -12.92
CA PRO A 208 -5.85 -9.88 -13.19
C PRO A 208 -4.42 -10.00 -12.64
N TYR A 209 -4.12 -11.17 -12.11
CA TYR A 209 -2.79 -11.59 -11.68
C TYR A 209 -2.45 -12.92 -12.35
N GLY A 210 -1.17 -13.20 -12.51
CA GLY A 210 -0.75 -14.46 -13.10
C GLY A 210 0.74 -14.67 -13.12
N LYS A 211 1.15 -15.75 -13.75
CA LYS A 211 2.54 -16.12 -14.04
C LYS A 211 2.85 -15.76 -15.49
N ASN A 212 3.91 -14.99 -15.69
CA ASN A 212 4.31 -14.41 -16.97
C ASN A 212 5.71 -14.89 -17.33
N LYS A 213 5.83 -15.66 -18.41
CA LYS A 213 7.12 -16.03 -19.00
C LYS A 213 7.59 -14.90 -19.90
N ILE A 214 8.81 -14.44 -19.64
CA ILE A 214 9.42 -13.30 -20.32
C ILE A 214 10.53 -13.79 -21.24
N ASN A 215 10.46 -13.38 -22.50
CA ASN A 215 11.50 -13.51 -23.51
C ASN A 215 11.35 -12.35 -24.51
N ILE A 216 12.01 -11.22 -24.22
CA ILE A 216 11.83 -9.97 -24.95
C ILE A 216 13.17 -9.34 -25.36
N GLN A 217 13.11 -8.45 -26.34
CA GLN A 217 14.21 -7.56 -26.71
C GLN A 217 13.80 -6.11 -26.48
N VAL A 218 14.66 -5.37 -25.77
CA VAL A 218 14.40 -3.97 -25.39
C VAL A 218 15.51 -3.07 -25.94
N ASP A 219 15.11 -1.97 -26.55
CA ASP A 219 16.05 -0.95 -27.06
C ASP A 219 16.74 -0.20 -25.93
N GLU A 220 17.93 0.35 -26.20
CA GLU A 220 18.71 1.06 -25.19
C GLU A 220 17.96 2.28 -24.62
N SER A 221 17.16 2.97 -25.42
CA SER A 221 16.32 4.10 -25.00
C SER A 221 15.22 3.73 -23.99
N HIS A 222 14.90 2.44 -23.85
CA HIS A 222 13.84 1.93 -22.97
C HIS A 222 14.39 1.26 -21.70
N LYS A 223 15.69 1.35 -21.44
CA LYS A 223 16.28 1.03 -20.14
C LYS A 223 16.27 2.28 -19.26
N LEU A 224 15.80 2.17 -18.01
CA LEU A 224 15.86 3.29 -17.07
C LEU A 224 17.31 3.56 -16.64
N GLU A 225 17.63 4.84 -16.44
CA GLU A 225 18.97 5.33 -16.11
C GLU A 225 19.04 5.76 -14.63
N PRO A 226 19.58 4.92 -13.73
CA PRO A 226 19.73 5.30 -12.34
C PRO A 226 20.83 6.35 -12.17
N SER A 227 20.63 7.34 -11.30
CA SER A 227 21.69 8.29 -10.92
C SER A 227 22.83 7.66 -10.09
N SER A 228 22.61 6.43 -9.59
CA SER A 228 23.59 5.66 -8.82
C SER A 228 23.53 4.17 -9.17
N THR A 229 22.98 3.32 -8.29
CA THR A 229 22.75 1.90 -8.57
C THR A 229 21.28 1.64 -8.88
N GLY A 230 21.00 0.56 -9.59
CA GLY A 230 19.62 0.15 -9.83
C GLY A 230 18.89 -0.27 -8.55
N ILE A 231 19.61 -0.79 -7.55
CA ILE A 231 19.06 -1.03 -6.20
C ILE A 231 18.59 0.29 -5.57
N THR A 232 19.37 1.37 -5.67
CA THR A 232 18.99 2.68 -5.10
C THR A 232 17.76 3.26 -5.80
N MET A 233 17.69 3.10 -7.12
CA MET A 233 16.51 3.46 -7.92
C MET A 233 15.28 2.62 -7.54
N MET A 234 15.45 1.32 -7.32
CA MET A 234 14.36 0.45 -6.82
C MET A 234 13.85 0.91 -5.46
N LEU A 235 14.75 1.31 -4.55
CA LEU A 235 14.36 1.85 -3.25
C LEU A 235 13.61 3.18 -3.39
N ASP A 236 14.07 4.10 -4.25
CA ASP A 236 13.32 5.34 -4.52
C ASP A 236 11.92 5.05 -5.08
N LEU A 237 11.81 4.14 -6.05
CA LEU A 237 10.52 3.75 -6.62
C LEU A 237 9.57 3.19 -5.55
N LEU A 238 10.02 2.19 -4.79
CA LEU A 238 9.18 1.53 -3.80
C LEU A 238 8.83 2.45 -2.62
N HIS A 239 9.78 3.25 -2.14
CA HIS A 239 9.50 4.21 -1.07
C HIS A 239 8.50 5.28 -1.54
N ARG A 240 8.65 5.81 -2.75
CA ARG A 240 7.69 6.77 -3.33
C ARG A 240 6.29 6.18 -3.46
N SER A 241 6.16 4.93 -3.92
CA SER A 241 4.86 4.25 -3.98
C SER A 241 4.25 4.11 -2.59
N ARG A 242 5.00 3.57 -1.62
CA ARG A 242 4.59 3.40 -0.22
C ARG A 242 4.16 4.71 0.44
N LEU A 243 4.87 5.81 0.17
CA LEU A 243 4.51 7.14 0.68
C LEU A 243 3.15 7.62 0.13
N GLN A 244 2.73 7.14 -1.05
CA GLN A 244 1.45 7.48 -1.68
C GLN A 244 0.29 6.52 -1.34
N PHE A 245 0.54 5.41 -0.61
CA PHE A 245 -0.53 4.54 -0.11
C PHE A 245 -1.66 5.26 0.65
N PRO A 246 -1.40 6.34 1.42
CA PRO A 246 -2.45 7.10 2.09
C PRO A 246 -3.53 7.63 1.15
N GLY A 247 -3.25 7.90 -0.13
CA GLY A 247 -4.29 8.30 -1.08
C GLY A 247 -5.34 7.21 -1.25
N MET A 248 -4.89 5.97 -1.49
CA MET A 248 -5.79 4.80 -1.53
C MET A 248 -6.43 4.53 -0.16
N GLY A 249 -5.64 4.62 0.91
CA GLY A 249 -6.12 4.42 2.28
C GLY A 249 -7.22 5.42 2.68
N MET A 250 -7.11 6.68 2.27
CA MET A 250 -8.02 7.76 2.64
C MET A 250 -9.43 7.53 2.09
N GLY A 251 -9.55 7.26 0.80
CA GLY A 251 -10.85 6.98 0.18
C GLY A 251 -11.51 5.77 0.81
N PHE A 252 -10.74 4.70 1.00
CA PHE A 252 -11.21 3.46 1.60
C PHE A 252 -11.67 3.65 3.05
N LEU A 253 -10.85 4.26 3.90
CA LEU A 253 -11.16 4.50 5.31
C LEU A 253 -12.37 5.43 5.47
N ARG A 254 -12.48 6.47 4.63
CA ARG A 254 -13.67 7.33 4.61
C ARG A 254 -14.92 6.53 4.24
N ARG A 255 -14.88 5.69 3.20
CA ARG A 255 -16.01 4.84 2.80
C ARG A 255 -16.43 3.90 3.93
N MET A 256 -15.48 3.27 4.62
CA MET A 256 -15.78 2.38 5.76
C MET A 256 -16.43 3.15 6.92
N LEU A 257 -15.95 4.35 7.21
CA LEU A 257 -16.50 5.21 8.26
C LEU A 257 -17.92 5.66 7.93
N ASP A 258 -18.16 6.14 6.71
CA ASP A 258 -19.48 6.61 6.27
C ASP A 258 -20.52 5.47 6.33
N GLU A 259 -20.20 4.31 5.75
CA GLU A 259 -21.04 3.10 5.79
C GLU A 259 -21.34 2.65 7.23
N ALA A 260 -20.33 2.71 8.11
CA ALA A 260 -20.50 2.33 9.52
C ALA A 260 -21.40 3.30 10.27
N VAL A 261 -21.20 4.61 10.08
CA VAL A 261 -21.99 5.67 10.72
C VAL A 261 -23.45 5.60 10.26
N ASP A 262 -23.68 5.47 8.96
CA ASP A 262 -25.02 5.42 8.38
C ASP A 262 -25.77 4.17 8.86
N HIS A 263 -25.13 3.00 8.77
CA HIS A 263 -25.71 1.76 9.29
C HIS A 263 -26.07 1.87 10.79
N CYS A 264 -25.15 2.41 11.59
CA CYS A 264 -25.36 2.49 13.03
C CYS A 264 -26.47 3.46 13.41
N LYS A 265 -26.66 4.55 12.66
CA LYS A 265 -27.76 5.50 12.89
C LYS A 265 -29.11 4.86 12.57
N GLU A 266 -29.22 4.17 11.44
CA GLU A 266 -30.47 3.59 10.95
C GLU A 266 -30.90 2.32 11.68
N ARG A 267 -29.94 1.49 12.11
CA ARG A 267 -30.23 0.18 12.70
C ARG A 267 -30.64 0.31 14.16
N PHE A 268 -31.84 -0.16 14.49
CA PHE A 268 -32.33 -0.28 15.87
C PHE A 268 -32.13 -1.69 16.43
N VAL A 269 -31.61 -1.77 17.65
CA VAL A 269 -31.52 -2.99 18.47
C VAL A 269 -31.93 -2.61 19.89
N GLY A 270 -32.68 -3.47 20.58
CA GLY A 270 -33.04 -3.23 21.99
C GLY A 270 -33.78 -1.90 22.25
N GLY A 271 -34.50 -1.37 21.25
CA GLY A 271 -35.28 -0.13 21.38
C GLY A 271 -34.52 1.18 21.13
N GLN A 272 -33.24 1.14 20.75
CA GLN A 272 -32.48 2.34 20.37
C GLN A 272 -31.60 2.09 19.15
N SER A 273 -31.15 3.19 18.51
CA SER A 273 -30.16 3.16 17.44
C SER A 273 -28.85 2.52 17.92
N LEU A 274 -28.19 1.72 17.06
CA LEU A 274 -26.86 1.16 17.35
C LEU A 274 -25.86 2.26 17.71
N PHE A 275 -25.99 3.44 17.11
CA PHE A 275 -25.15 4.61 17.36
C PHE A 275 -25.11 5.04 18.84
N ASN A 276 -26.12 4.67 19.64
CA ASN A 276 -26.19 5.06 21.05
C ASN A 276 -25.47 4.09 22.00
N TYR A 277 -25.13 2.89 21.56
CA TYR A 277 -24.41 1.91 22.40
C TYR A 277 -22.94 2.30 22.57
N ASP A 278 -22.44 2.23 23.81
CA ASP A 278 -21.08 2.63 24.16
C ASP A 278 -20.00 1.90 23.34
N GLN A 279 -20.10 0.57 23.26
CA GLN A 279 -19.16 -0.24 22.46
C GLN A 279 -19.21 0.09 20.96
N VAL A 280 -20.36 0.52 20.44
CA VAL A 280 -20.50 0.97 19.05
C VAL A 280 -19.81 2.32 18.88
N LYS A 281 -20.02 3.26 19.80
CA LYS A 281 -19.32 4.57 19.80
C LYS A 281 -17.82 4.40 19.87
N SER A 282 -17.32 3.51 20.72
CA SER A 282 -15.89 3.17 20.79
C SER A 282 -15.35 2.72 19.43
N ARG A 283 -16.06 1.84 18.73
CA ARG A 283 -15.65 1.34 17.41
C ARG A 283 -15.73 2.43 16.31
N LEU A 284 -16.75 3.28 16.34
CA LEU A 284 -16.85 4.42 15.42
C LEU A 284 -15.76 5.46 15.69
N SER A 285 -15.41 5.70 16.96
CA SER A 285 -14.31 6.58 17.38
C SER A 285 -12.97 6.07 16.84
N GLU A 286 -12.75 4.76 16.84
CA GLU A 286 -11.57 4.13 16.26
C GLU A 286 -11.50 4.33 14.73
N LEU A 287 -12.62 4.16 14.02
CA LEU A 287 -12.67 4.45 12.57
C LEU A 287 -12.35 5.92 12.26
N GLN A 288 -12.83 6.85 13.08
CA GLN A 288 -12.50 8.28 12.97
C GLN A 288 -11.01 8.55 13.22
N ALA A 289 -10.40 7.87 14.18
CA ALA A 289 -8.97 7.94 14.42
C ALA A 289 -8.17 7.49 13.19
N TYR A 290 -8.54 6.35 12.59
CA TYR A 290 -7.86 5.83 11.38
C TYR A 290 -7.94 6.81 10.21
N PHE A 291 -9.12 7.39 9.96
CA PHE A 291 -9.30 8.46 8.98
C PHE A 291 -8.35 9.63 9.26
N THR A 292 -8.33 10.12 10.49
CA THR A 292 -7.52 11.29 10.88
C THR A 292 -6.02 11.06 10.71
N VAL A 293 -5.53 9.91 11.16
CA VAL A 293 -4.10 9.55 11.02
C VAL A 293 -3.74 9.42 9.54
N CYS A 294 -4.61 8.81 8.73
CA CYS A 294 -4.36 8.72 7.29
C CYS A 294 -4.39 10.11 6.62
N SER A 295 -5.20 11.07 7.11
CA SER A 295 -5.20 12.44 6.61
C SER A 295 -3.87 13.12 6.90
N ALA A 296 -3.28 12.85 8.06
CA ALA A 296 -1.97 13.35 8.44
C ALA A 296 -0.86 12.79 7.54
N MET A 297 -0.94 11.49 7.19
CA MET A 297 -0.03 10.88 6.23
C MET A 297 -0.18 11.47 4.81
N CYS A 298 -1.41 11.73 4.35
CA CYS A 298 -1.66 12.42 3.08
C CYS A 298 -1.03 13.82 3.08
N ASN A 299 -1.23 14.59 4.15
CA ASN A 299 -0.66 15.92 4.29
C ASN A 299 0.88 15.91 4.30
N PHE A 300 1.47 14.99 5.07
CA PHE A 300 2.92 14.81 5.10
C PHE A 300 3.47 14.47 3.71
N THR A 301 2.91 13.44 3.04
CA THR A 301 3.38 13.02 1.72
C THR A 301 3.19 14.13 0.68
N GLY A 302 2.01 14.74 0.62
CA GLY A 302 1.69 15.78 -0.35
C GLY A 302 2.54 17.04 -0.22
N SER A 303 2.99 17.37 1.00
CA SER A 303 3.82 18.55 1.26
C SER A 303 5.33 18.27 1.17
N THR A 304 5.76 17.03 1.38
CA THR A 304 7.20 16.71 1.49
C THR A 304 7.76 15.89 0.34
N VAL A 305 6.93 15.24 -0.50
CA VAL A 305 7.39 14.29 -1.51
C VAL A 305 7.04 14.76 -2.92
N PRO A 306 7.61 15.88 -3.44
CA PRO A 306 7.43 16.24 -4.84
C PRO A 306 8.05 15.18 -5.77
N LEU A 307 7.66 15.21 -7.04
CA LEU A 307 8.05 14.20 -8.03
C LEU A 307 9.58 14.03 -8.13
N GLU A 308 10.33 15.12 -8.08
CA GLU A 308 11.78 15.17 -8.25
C GLU A 308 12.57 14.79 -6.98
N ARG A 309 11.92 14.74 -5.81
CA ARG A 309 12.60 14.42 -4.55
C ARG A 309 13.03 12.96 -4.53
N ASN A 310 14.31 12.66 -4.39
CA ASN A 310 14.76 11.29 -4.17
C ASN A 310 14.34 10.77 -2.77
N THR A 311 13.59 9.66 -2.75
CA THR A 311 13.01 9.02 -1.56
C THR A 311 13.74 7.73 -1.13
N SER A 312 14.86 7.39 -1.77
CA SER A 312 15.62 6.16 -1.46
C SER A 312 16.12 6.08 0.00
N LYS A 313 16.16 7.22 0.71
CA LYS A 313 16.55 7.35 2.12
C LYS A 313 15.39 7.69 3.07
N MET A 314 14.15 7.61 2.60
CA MET A 314 12.94 7.83 3.40
C MET A 314 12.32 6.50 3.84
N ASP A 315 13.15 5.51 4.19
CA ASP A 315 12.70 4.16 4.52
C ASP A 315 11.82 4.14 5.78
N LEU A 316 12.13 4.97 6.79
CA LEU A 316 11.33 5.04 8.01
C LEU A 316 9.92 5.59 7.74
N GLU A 317 9.81 6.69 7.00
CA GLU A 317 8.53 7.31 6.66
C GLU A 317 7.73 6.39 5.75
N ALA A 318 8.34 5.89 4.67
CA ALA A 318 7.68 5.03 3.70
C ALA A 318 7.16 3.73 4.33
N ASN A 319 8.00 3.05 5.12
CA ASN A 319 7.62 1.80 5.77
C ASN A 319 6.57 2.03 6.85
N SER A 320 6.68 3.10 7.64
CA SER A 320 5.70 3.43 8.70
C SER A 320 4.34 3.76 8.10
N ILE A 321 4.31 4.63 7.09
CA ILE A 321 3.09 5.02 6.39
C ILE A 321 2.38 3.80 5.81
N LYS A 322 3.07 3.02 4.98
CA LYS A 322 2.45 1.85 4.32
C LYS A 322 1.96 0.84 5.34
N SER A 323 2.80 0.45 6.29
CA SER A 323 2.42 -0.61 7.24
C SER A 323 1.26 -0.19 8.14
N VAL A 324 1.28 1.03 8.69
CA VAL A 324 0.21 1.52 9.58
C VAL A 324 -1.10 1.76 8.84
N VAL A 325 -1.08 2.41 7.67
CA VAL A 325 -2.33 2.67 6.92
C VAL A 325 -3.00 1.37 6.49
N THR A 326 -2.22 0.35 6.10
CA THR A 326 -2.76 -0.93 5.65
C THR A 326 -3.27 -1.80 6.80
N ASP A 327 -2.67 -1.68 8.00
CA ASP A 327 -3.26 -2.23 9.23
C ASP A 327 -4.62 -1.58 9.54
N PHE A 328 -4.72 -0.25 9.40
CA PHE A 328 -5.98 0.47 9.61
C PHE A 328 -7.06 0.11 8.59
N MET A 329 -6.72 -0.05 7.31
CA MET A 329 -7.67 -0.51 6.29
C MET A 329 -8.29 -1.87 6.69
N GLN A 330 -7.47 -2.81 7.15
CA GLN A 330 -7.95 -4.13 7.58
C GLN A 330 -8.79 -4.07 8.85
N ARG A 331 -8.39 -3.29 9.85
CA ARG A 331 -9.17 -3.11 11.08
C ARG A 331 -10.49 -2.39 10.81
N ALA A 332 -10.48 -1.37 9.94
CA ALA A 332 -11.69 -0.66 9.53
C ALA A 332 -12.70 -1.60 8.86
N SER A 333 -12.22 -2.47 7.97
CA SER A 333 -13.05 -3.47 7.29
C SER A 333 -13.70 -4.44 8.29
N GLN A 334 -12.91 -4.96 9.23
CA GLN A 334 -13.42 -5.85 10.28
C GLN A 334 -14.43 -5.15 11.18
N SER A 335 -14.18 -3.88 11.54
CA SER A 335 -15.11 -3.08 12.33
C SER A 335 -16.42 -2.80 11.60
N LEU A 336 -16.38 -2.45 10.31
CA LEU A 336 -17.58 -2.30 9.50
C LEU A 336 -18.39 -3.61 9.42
N LEU A 337 -17.72 -4.74 9.13
CA LEU A 337 -18.38 -6.05 9.07
C LEU A 337 -19.04 -6.41 10.41
N GLN A 338 -18.34 -6.17 11.52
CA GLN A 338 -18.88 -6.45 12.85
C GLN A 338 -20.09 -5.57 13.19
N LEU A 339 -20.08 -4.29 12.82
CA LEU A 339 -21.20 -3.37 13.04
C LEU A 339 -22.42 -3.74 12.18
N THR A 340 -22.17 -4.16 10.94
CA THR A 340 -23.22 -4.55 9.98
C THR A 340 -23.84 -5.91 10.31
N GLY A 341 -23.08 -6.78 11.00
CA GLY A 341 -23.51 -8.12 11.37
C GLY A 341 -23.74 -9.02 10.15
N ALA A 342 -24.70 -9.95 10.26
CA ALA A 342 -24.96 -10.97 9.24
C ALA A 342 -25.25 -10.38 7.84
N LYS A 343 -25.85 -9.18 7.75
CA LYS A 343 -26.07 -8.48 6.47
C LYS A 343 -24.75 -8.21 5.74
N GLY A 344 -23.71 -7.83 6.48
CA GLY A 344 -22.39 -7.52 5.93
C GLY A 344 -21.63 -8.76 5.44
N TYR A 345 -22.05 -9.95 5.85
CA TYR A 345 -21.41 -11.21 5.46
C TYR A 345 -21.85 -11.74 4.09
N ARG A 346 -22.74 -11.02 3.40
CA ARG A 346 -23.11 -11.35 2.02
C ARG A 346 -21.98 -10.96 1.07
N LEU A 347 -21.74 -11.77 0.03
CA LEU A 347 -20.68 -11.53 -0.96
C LEU A 347 -20.84 -10.21 -1.72
N ASP A 348 -22.07 -9.75 -1.88
CA ASP A 348 -22.46 -8.51 -2.55
C ASP A 348 -22.51 -7.29 -1.62
N HIS A 349 -22.04 -7.43 -0.38
CA HIS A 349 -22.00 -6.33 0.59
C HIS A 349 -20.58 -5.81 0.79
N ILE A 350 -20.42 -4.48 0.71
CA ILE A 350 -19.11 -3.82 0.82
C ILE A 350 -18.37 -4.19 2.11
N ALA A 351 -19.07 -4.31 3.24
CA ALA A 351 -18.52 -4.75 4.52
C ALA A 351 -17.74 -6.09 4.47
N GLY A 352 -18.25 -7.10 3.76
CA GLY A 352 -17.55 -8.39 3.60
C GLY A 352 -16.44 -8.31 2.55
N ARG A 353 -16.72 -7.62 1.44
CA ARG A 353 -15.77 -7.39 0.34
C ARG A 353 -14.53 -6.61 0.79
N SER A 354 -14.70 -5.58 1.61
CA SER A 354 -13.64 -4.73 2.10
C SER A 354 -12.59 -5.52 2.90
N VAL A 355 -13.01 -6.56 3.65
CA VAL A 355 -12.11 -7.45 4.39
C VAL A 355 -11.22 -8.24 3.43
N VAL A 356 -11.75 -8.79 2.34
CA VAL A 356 -10.95 -9.56 1.38
C VAL A 356 -10.13 -8.66 0.45
N ASP A 357 -10.68 -7.53 0.03
CA ASP A 357 -10.06 -6.62 -0.93
C ASP A 357 -8.90 -5.82 -0.29
N SER A 358 -8.99 -5.45 0.98
CA SER A 358 -7.90 -4.75 1.68
C SER A 358 -6.79 -5.68 2.19
N ARG A 359 -7.02 -7.00 2.27
CA ARG A 359 -6.07 -7.94 2.88
C ARG A 359 -4.71 -7.99 2.19
N PRO A 360 -4.64 -7.97 0.84
CA PRO A 360 -3.36 -8.01 0.14
C PRO A 360 -2.49 -6.78 0.40
N PHE A 361 -3.03 -5.65 0.85
CA PHE A 361 -2.25 -4.44 1.09
C PHE A 361 -1.24 -4.59 2.25
N GLN A 362 -1.49 -5.50 3.21
CA GLN A 362 -0.51 -5.86 4.24
C GLN A 362 0.58 -6.82 3.71
N ILE A 363 0.48 -7.29 2.47
CA ILE A 363 1.36 -8.29 1.83
C ILE A 363 2.17 -7.63 0.70
N PHE A 364 1.49 -6.90 -0.19
CA PHE A 364 2.08 -6.27 -1.37
C PHE A 364 3.06 -5.17 -1.00
N GLU A 365 4.01 -4.92 -1.90
CA GLU A 365 5.08 -3.91 -1.75
C GLU A 365 5.89 -4.04 -0.45
N GLY A 366 6.05 -5.28 0.03
CA GLY A 366 6.70 -5.62 1.28
C GLY A 366 5.68 -5.95 2.37
N SER A 367 5.69 -7.18 2.87
CA SER A 367 4.80 -7.60 3.95
C SER A 367 5.00 -6.75 5.19
N ASN A 368 3.92 -6.43 5.92
CA ASN A 368 3.99 -5.54 7.08
C ASN A 368 5.00 -6.03 8.14
N ASP A 369 5.15 -7.33 8.37
CA ASP A 369 6.16 -7.86 9.31
C ASP A 369 7.59 -7.48 8.90
N ILE A 370 7.93 -7.63 7.62
CA ILE A 370 9.25 -7.24 7.09
C ILE A 370 9.46 -5.73 7.21
N LEU A 371 8.43 -4.93 6.90
CA LEU A 371 8.54 -3.47 7.00
C LEU A 371 8.68 -2.99 8.45
N TYR A 372 7.95 -3.60 9.39
CA TYR A 372 8.09 -3.31 10.81
C TYR A 372 9.46 -3.70 11.34
N GLN A 373 9.96 -4.88 11.00
CA GLN A 373 11.34 -5.25 11.32
C GLN A 373 12.34 -4.22 10.78
N GLN A 374 12.20 -3.80 9.51
CA GLN A 374 13.08 -2.81 8.90
C GLN A 374 13.02 -1.45 9.61
N ILE A 375 11.85 -1.01 10.08
CA ILE A 375 11.71 0.22 10.88
C ILE A 375 12.59 0.13 12.14
N SER A 376 12.48 -0.97 12.90
CA SER A 376 13.33 -1.17 14.09
C SER A 376 14.81 -1.19 13.75
N GLU A 377 15.21 -1.94 12.72
CA GLU A 377 16.60 -2.04 12.30
C GLU A 377 17.18 -0.69 11.88
N SER A 378 16.39 0.13 11.18
CA SER A 378 16.78 1.48 10.76
C SER A 378 16.95 2.42 11.96
N VAL A 379 16.01 2.44 12.90
CA VAL A 379 16.15 3.22 14.16
C VAL A 379 17.39 2.77 14.93
N MET A 380 17.57 1.46 15.14
CA MET A 380 18.73 0.92 15.86
C MET A 380 20.05 1.25 15.15
N LYS A 381 20.07 1.26 13.82
CA LYS A 381 21.24 1.68 13.03
C LYS A 381 21.55 3.16 13.21
N MET A 382 20.54 4.02 13.30
CA MET A 382 20.71 5.45 13.57
C MET A 382 21.20 5.70 14.99
N MET A 383 20.61 5.04 15.99
CA MET A 383 21.06 5.08 17.38
C MET A 383 22.54 4.73 17.53
N ARG A 384 23.00 3.65 16.85
CA ARG A 384 24.43 3.28 16.83
C ARG A 384 25.33 4.37 16.27
N ARG A 385 24.88 5.13 15.27
CA ARG A 385 25.68 6.22 14.67
C ARG A 385 25.88 7.39 15.62
N VAL A 386 24.86 7.69 16.43
CA VAL A 386 24.91 8.76 17.45
C VAL A 386 25.34 8.27 18.83
N LYS A 387 25.69 6.98 18.96
CA LYS A 387 26.09 6.32 20.21
C LYS A 387 25.05 6.41 21.34
N SER A 388 23.76 6.41 20.99
CA SER A 388 22.67 6.29 21.96
C SER A 388 22.28 4.83 22.16
N SER A 389 22.14 4.40 23.42
CA SER A 389 21.64 3.07 23.79
C SER A 389 20.18 3.10 24.29
N ASN A 390 19.72 4.24 24.82
CA ASN A 390 18.38 4.42 25.34
C ASN A 390 17.41 4.84 24.22
N LEU A 391 16.29 4.11 24.10
CA LEU A 391 15.32 4.37 23.03
C LEU A 391 14.61 5.72 23.19
N TYR A 392 14.17 6.08 24.40
CA TYR A 392 13.50 7.36 24.64
C TYR A 392 14.42 8.54 24.32
N ASP A 393 15.65 8.53 24.86
CA ASP A 393 16.60 9.63 24.66
C ASP A 393 16.88 9.90 23.18
N PHE A 394 16.96 8.83 22.36
CA PHE A 394 17.08 8.98 20.92
C PHE A 394 15.82 9.56 20.27
N LEU A 395 14.64 9.02 20.60
CA LEU A 395 13.39 9.42 19.97
C LEU A 395 12.95 10.83 20.35
N SER A 396 13.27 11.30 21.55
CA SER A 396 12.98 12.67 22.01
C SER A 396 13.78 13.75 21.29
N GLU A 397 14.82 13.36 20.54
CA GLU A 397 15.63 14.26 19.71
C GLU A 397 15.47 13.98 18.20
N PHE A 398 14.63 13.02 17.83
CA PHE A 398 14.48 12.58 16.44
C PHE A 398 13.28 13.25 15.77
N ASP A 399 13.50 13.93 14.64
CA ASP A 399 12.49 14.76 13.96
C ASP A 399 11.16 14.05 13.68
N LEU A 400 11.18 12.74 13.42
CA LEU A 400 9.96 11.96 13.14
C LEU A 400 9.19 11.56 14.42
N THR A 401 9.72 11.84 15.61
CA THR A 401 9.11 11.41 16.88
C THR A 401 9.23 12.43 18.01
N VAL A 402 9.82 13.61 17.77
CA VAL A 402 10.21 14.59 18.81
C VAL A 402 9.03 15.06 19.68
N LYS A 403 7.81 15.17 19.14
CA LYS A 403 6.61 15.56 19.91
C LYS A 403 5.87 14.36 20.47
N SER A 404 5.85 13.27 19.71
CA SER A 404 5.07 12.06 20.02
C SER A 404 5.73 11.16 21.05
N SER A 405 7.07 11.12 21.15
CA SER A 405 7.79 10.24 22.07
C SER A 405 7.48 10.52 23.54
N ASP A 406 7.20 11.77 23.90
CA ASP A 406 6.94 12.19 25.28
C ASP A 406 5.68 11.55 25.87
N TYR A 407 4.71 11.19 25.03
CA TYR A 407 3.51 10.46 25.44
C TYR A 407 3.82 9.04 25.95
N PHE A 408 5.03 8.53 25.68
CA PHE A 408 5.42 7.14 25.91
C PHE A 408 6.69 7.02 26.73
N LYS A 409 7.09 8.07 27.46
CA LYS A 409 8.35 8.10 28.23
C LYS A 409 8.56 6.84 29.08
N ASP A 410 7.56 6.44 29.85
CA ASP A 410 7.65 5.25 30.73
C ASP A 410 7.73 3.94 29.93
N ALA A 411 7.11 3.89 28.75
CA ALA A 411 7.15 2.74 27.86
C ALA A 411 8.50 2.62 27.12
N LEU A 412 9.11 3.75 26.74
CA LEU A 412 10.29 3.82 25.87
C LEU A 412 11.62 3.99 26.61
N ASN A 413 11.62 4.38 27.88
CA ASN A 413 12.85 4.61 28.64
C ASN A 413 13.50 3.28 29.08
N PHE A 414 14.24 2.66 28.16
CA PHE A 414 15.04 1.46 28.38
C PHE A 414 16.19 1.38 27.38
N GLU A 415 17.23 0.61 27.72
CA GLU A 415 18.34 0.32 26.80
C GLU A 415 17.93 -0.77 25.80
N ILE A 416 18.15 -0.52 24.51
CA ILE A 416 17.78 -1.49 23.46
C ILE A 416 18.76 -2.67 23.44
N ASP A 417 18.20 -3.88 23.49
CA ASP A 417 18.93 -5.09 23.13
C ASP A 417 19.13 -5.19 21.60
N THR A 418 20.38 -5.21 21.16
CA THR A 418 20.71 -5.33 19.72
C THR A 418 20.60 -6.74 19.16
N LYS A 419 20.37 -7.74 20.00
CA LYS A 419 20.30 -9.17 19.63
C LYS A 419 18.92 -9.79 19.90
N MET A 420 17.87 -8.99 19.77
CA MET A 420 16.51 -9.46 19.98
C MET A 420 16.02 -10.37 18.82
N PRO A 421 15.14 -11.34 19.09
CA PRO A 421 14.55 -12.18 18.04
C PRO A 421 13.66 -11.36 17.10
N GLN A 422 13.46 -11.84 15.87
CA GLN A 422 12.67 -11.13 14.84
C GLN A 422 11.30 -10.66 15.33
N ARG A 423 10.58 -11.47 16.12
CA ARG A 423 9.27 -11.08 16.68
C ARG A 423 9.31 -9.77 17.47
N LYS A 424 10.39 -9.55 18.25
CA LYS A 424 10.57 -8.33 19.05
C LYS A 424 10.92 -7.14 18.15
N LEU A 425 11.66 -7.34 17.06
CA LEU A 425 11.86 -6.32 16.04
C LEU A 425 10.52 -5.94 15.38
N VAL A 426 9.66 -6.91 15.09
CA VAL A 426 8.34 -6.62 14.52
C VAL A 426 7.48 -5.85 15.51
N ASP A 427 7.43 -6.25 16.78
CA ASP A 427 6.65 -5.55 17.81
C ASP A 427 7.17 -4.12 18.05
N LEU A 428 8.49 -3.93 18.16
CA LEU A 428 9.08 -2.61 18.28
C LEU A 428 8.78 -1.76 17.03
N GLY A 429 8.87 -2.35 15.83
CA GLY A 429 8.56 -1.68 14.57
C GLY A 429 7.12 -1.22 14.49
N LYS A 430 6.17 -2.05 14.98
CA LYS A 430 4.75 -1.70 15.08
C LYS A 430 4.55 -0.47 15.97
N ALA A 431 5.21 -0.42 17.13
CA ALA A 431 5.15 0.72 18.03
C ALA A 431 5.76 1.99 17.38
N LEU A 432 6.98 1.88 16.84
CA LEU A 432 7.67 2.99 16.19
C LEU A 432 6.89 3.57 15.01
N GLY A 433 6.31 2.73 14.15
CA GLY A 433 5.50 3.20 13.03
C GLY A 433 4.27 4.00 13.48
N ARG A 434 3.67 3.63 14.62
CA ARG A 434 2.52 4.34 15.22
C ARG A 434 2.94 5.63 15.91
N ILE A 435 4.10 5.66 16.57
CA ILE A 435 4.69 6.88 17.13
C ILE A 435 4.99 7.89 16.01
N ILE A 436 5.61 7.46 14.91
CA ILE A 436 5.86 8.30 13.73
C ILE A 436 4.53 8.81 13.13
N SER A 437 3.52 7.94 13.04
CA SER A 437 2.19 8.35 12.57
C SER A 437 1.51 9.35 13.50
N MET A 438 1.76 9.25 14.81
CA MET A 438 1.29 10.19 15.81
C MET A 438 1.97 11.56 15.64
N GLU A 439 3.28 11.59 15.34
CA GLU A 439 4.01 12.83 15.01
C GLU A 439 3.34 13.57 13.85
N PHE A 440 3.05 12.86 12.75
CA PHE A 440 2.34 13.43 11.61
C PHE A 440 0.97 13.98 12.02
N THR A 441 0.24 13.28 12.89
CA THR A 441 -1.09 13.66 13.35
C THR A 441 -1.06 14.92 14.22
N ILE A 442 -0.07 15.04 15.11
CA ILE A 442 0.15 16.26 15.92
C ILE A 442 0.46 17.44 14.99
N ASN A 443 1.37 17.25 14.02
CA ASN A 443 1.73 18.28 13.03
C ASN A 443 0.53 18.71 12.17
N LEU A 444 -0.37 17.80 11.83
CA LEU A 444 -1.61 18.12 11.13
C LEU A 444 -2.54 19.00 11.99
N GLY A 445 -2.66 18.68 13.29
CA GLY A 445 -3.45 19.48 14.24
C GLY A 445 -2.93 20.91 14.40
N GLU A 446 -1.61 21.09 14.46
CA GLU A 446 -0.97 22.41 14.52
C GLU A 446 -1.24 23.26 13.26
N GLN A 447 -1.51 22.62 12.12
CA GLN A 447 -1.88 23.29 10.86
C GLN A 447 -3.38 23.65 10.79
N GLY A 448 -4.14 23.40 11.87
CA GLY A 448 -5.55 23.81 11.99
C GLY A 448 -6.57 22.74 11.59
N PHE A 449 -6.17 21.47 11.49
CA PHE A 449 -7.12 20.37 11.32
C PHE A 449 -8.03 20.22 12.55
N ASN A 450 -9.18 19.55 12.39
CA ASN A 450 -10.19 19.45 13.44
C ASN A 450 -9.60 18.86 14.75
N LYS A 451 -9.64 19.68 15.81
CA LYS A 451 -9.01 19.34 17.09
C LYS A 451 -9.60 18.09 17.75
N GLU A 452 -10.91 17.89 17.73
CA GLU A 452 -11.55 16.73 18.36
C GLU A 452 -11.14 15.43 17.66
N LEU A 453 -11.01 15.46 16.32
CA LEU A 453 -10.50 14.34 15.55
C LEU A 453 -9.03 14.04 15.88
N VAL A 454 -8.19 15.07 16.00
CA VAL A 454 -6.78 14.93 16.36
C VAL A 454 -6.62 14.35 17.76
N ASP A 455 -7.36 14.88 18.75
CA ASP A 455 -7.31 14.42 20.14
C ASP A 455 -7.73 12.94 20.24
N ASN A 456 -8.79 12.53 19.53
CA ASN A 456 -9.23 11.14 19.43
C ASN A 456 -8.18 10.24 18.76
N ALA A 457 -7.58 10.68 17.66
CA ALA A 457 -6.55 9.94 16.94
C ALA A 457 -5.30 9.73 17.80
N VAL A 458 -4.84 10.79 18.48
CA VAL A 458 -3.73 10.73 19.44
C VAL A 458 -4.03 9.75 20.56
N LYS A 459 -5.23 9.80 21.16
CA LYS A 459 -5.61 8.88 22.23
C LYS A 459 -5.63 7.42 21.75
N THR A 460 -6.18 7.17 20.56
CA THR A 460 -6.23 5.82 19.96
C THR A 460 -4.82 5.28 19.73
N LEU A 461 -3.92 6.08 19.15
CA LEU A 461 -2.52 5.70 18.94
C LEU A 461 -1.79 5.44 20.26
N GLN A 462 -2.09 6.22 21.32
CA GLN A 462 -1.52 5.98 22.65
C GLN A 462 -1.87 4.59 23.17
N ASP A 463 -3.15 4.22 23.11
CA ASP A 463 -3.64 2.95 23.63
C ASP A 463 -3.06 1.77 22.82
N GLU A 464 -2.92 1.91 21.50
CA GLU A 464 -2.25 0.93 20.65
C GLU A 464 -0.77 0.74 20.99
N VAL A 465 -0.01 1.84 21.07
CA VAL A 465 1.44 1.78 21.35
C VAL A 465 1.67 1.18 22.73
N ASN A 466 0.91 1.57 23.75
CA ASN A 466 1.03 0.99 25.09
C ASN A 466 0.75 -0.52 25.09
N SER A 467 -0.27 -0.97 24.34
CA SER A 467 -0.58 -2.39 24.19
C SER A 467 0.54 -3.17 23.52
N ILE A 468 1.11 -2.62 22.42
CA ILE A 468 2.23 -3.22 21.70
C ILE A 468 3.49 -3.26 22.59
N MET A 469 3.78 -2.17 23.30
CA MET A 469 4.96 -2.09 24.16
C MET A 469 4.85 -3.04 25.37
N CYS A 470 3.64 -3.29 25.87
CA CYS A 470 3.40 -4.33 26.87
C CYS A 470 3.80 -5.73 26.33
N LEU A 471 3.37 -6.07 25.11
CA LEU A 471 3.76 -7.32 24.44
C LEU A 471 5.27 -7.36 24.14
N PHE A 472 5.86 -6.24 23.73
CA PHE A 472 7.30 -6.14 23.52
C PHE A 472 8.10 -6.38 24.80
N LYS A 473 7.65 -5.87 25.96
CA LYS A 473 8.35 -6.06 27.24
C LYS A 473 8.13 -7.45 27.84
N HIS A 474 6.92 -7.98 27.75
CA HIS A 474 6.52 -9.17 28.49
C HIS A 474 6.28 -10.42 27.62
N GLY A 475 6.25 -10.28 26.30
CA GLY A 475 6.03 -11.39 25.37
C GLY A 475 7.13 -12.45 25.49
N GLY A 476 6.73 -13.69 25.73
CA GLY A 476 7.62 -14.82 26.01
C GLY A 476 8.28 -15.45 24.78
N GLU A 477 8.76 -16.68 24.97
CA GLU A 477 9.23 -17.54 23.89
C GLU A 477 8.05 -18.07 23.06
N ALA A 478 8.29 -18.24 21.77
CA ALA A 478 7.34 -18.88 20.86
C ALA A 478 7.94 -20.23 20.46
N SER A 479 7.22 -21.30 20.72
CA SER A 479 7.55 -22.65 20.27
C SER A 479 6.37 -23.23 19.49
N VAL A 480 6.67 -24.03 18.48
CA VAL A 480 5.66 -24.74 17.68
C VAL A 480 5.56 -26.16 18.22
N VAL A 481 4.35 -26.64 18.44
CA VAL A 481 4.08 -28.05 18.73
C VAL A 481 3.81 -28.76 17.41
N GLU A 482 4.81 -29.48 16.88
CA GLU A 482 4.69 -30.15 15.57
C GLU A 482 3.65 -31.27 15.60
N ASP A 483 3.68 -32.10 16.64
CA ASP A 483 2.72 -33.19 16.84
C ASP A 483 1.45 -32.75 17.59
N TYR A 484 0.90 -31.57 17.27
CA TYR A 484 -0.24 -30.99 17.99
C TYR A 484 -1.50 -31.89 18.02
N GLN A 485 -1.57 -32.95 17.20
CA GLN A 485 -2.66 -33.91 17.16
C GLN A 485 -2.58 -34.98 18.26
N ILE A 486 -1.39 -35.21 18.81
CA ILE A 486 -1.19 -36.19 19.88
C ILE A 486 -1.86 -35.65 21.15
N GLU A 487 -2.76 -36.45 21.73
CA GLU A 487 -3.45 -36.16 23.00
C GLU A 487 -4.23 -34.83 23.05
N SER A 488 -4.57 -34.24 21.89
CA SER A 488 -5.25 -32.94 21.81
C SER A 488 -6.75 -33.03 21.51
N SER A 489 -7.31 -34.23 21.42
CA SER A 489 -8.76 -34.41 21.26
C SER A 489 -9.48 -33.95 22.53
N TRP A 490 -10.08 -32.75 22.49
CA TRP A 490 -10.91 -32.22 23.57
C TRP A 490 -12.09 -33.15 23.90
N PHE A 491 -12.56 -33.92 22.91
CA PHE A 491 -13.65 -34.88 23.07
C PHE A 491 -13.26 -36.06 23.97
N ASN A 492 -11.99 -36.47 23.98
CA ASN A 492 -11.53 -37.56 24.83
C ASN A 492 -11.57 -37.20 26.32
N LEU A 493 -11.68 -35.91 26.67
CA LEU A 493 -11.85 -35.41 28.03
C LEU A 493 -13.33 -35.31 28.44
N GLN A 494 -14.26 -35.50 27.51
CA GLN A 494 -15.68 -35.57 27.82
C GLN A 494 -15.99 -36.99 28.29
N THR A 495 -15.92 -37.26 29.59
CA THR A 495 -16.50 -38.48 30.16
C THR A 495 -18.01 -38.43 29.97
N VAL A 496 -18.52 -39.16 28.97
CA VAL A 496 -19.93 -39.51 28.93
C VAL A 496 -20.16 -40.46 30.09
N HIS A 497 -20.63 -39.95 31.22
CA HIS A 497 -21.20 -40.79 32.27
C HIS A 497 -22.44 -41.44 31.68
N ALA A 498 -22.29 -42.66 31.16
CA ALA A 498 -23.43 -43.52 30.86
C ALA A 498 -24.03 -43.94 32.20
N GLU A 499 -25.17 -43.36 32.56
CA GLU A 499 -26.13 -43.97 33.49
C GLU A 499 -26.89 -45.10 32.79
#